data_AF-A0A9D8BLM8-F1
#
_entry.id   AF-A0A9D8BLM8-F1
#
_cell.length_a   1.000
_cell.length_b   1.000
_cell.length_c   1.000
_cell.angle_alpha   90.00
_cell.angle_beta   90.00
_cell.angle_gamma   90.00
#
_symmetry.space_group_name_H-M   'P 1'
#
loop_
_entity.id
_entity.type
_entity.pdbx_description
1 polymer ?
#
loop_
_entity_poly.entity_id
_entity_poly.type
_entity_poly.pdbx_seq_one_letter_code
_entity_poly.pdbx_strand_id
1 'polypeptide(L)'
;MLSLILPTFNEAKNLPVLLPKIEAALQGVPHEVIVVDDDSPDRTWEVAQEMGQHLDDLHVIRRVGRRGLSSAVIEGFLSAKGAQLVVMDADGQHDIAVIGKLAKAVQDGAGIAIGSRYIEGGSVGKWDERRHTLSRIATKLAIALCKVKVKDPMSGFFAIDRDLFQKIVTSLNPKGFKILLDLLVHLPRGIKVVEMPFAFAERLHGESKLSRKVQIEFIEYLYDVTFGKYIPLVFVKYCIVGSLGVIVNLVAYMLFAQFARGGGELSVLGFGWSVIGAIEVAIVFNFLLNNLWTFAHVKLKGIRAVTGFLKFNAACLFGALANYAVSSYLFAFGMKELVAVTVGAFTGVVWNYTMSRLFAWKA
;
A
#
# COMPACT_ATOMS: atom_id res chain seq x y z
N MET A 1 -30.88 11.27 0.96
CA MET A 1 -30.16 11.31 2.25
C MET A 1 -28.70 11.06 1.98
N LEU A 2 -27.81 11.87 2.53
CA LEU A 2 -26.37 11.67 2.43
C LEU A 2 -25.82 10.99 3.69
N SER A 3 -24.70 10.28 3.58
CA SER A 3 -23.97 9.74 4.71
C SER A 3 -22.55 10.28 4.70
N LEU A 4 -22.17 10.99 5.75
CA LEU A 4 -20.83 11.54 5.91
C LEU A 4 -19.97 10.61 6.77
N ILE A 5 -18.92 10.07 6.19
CA ILE A 5 -17.98 9.17 6.87
C ILE A 5 -16.76 9.99 7.32
N LEU A 6 -16.48 9.91 8.61
CA LEU A 6 -15.31 10.53 9.25
C LEU A 6 -14.39 9.43 9.77
N PRO A 7 -13.36 9.02 9.00
CA PRO A 7 -12.36 8.08 9.50
C PRO A 7 -11.43 8.79 10.51
N THR A 8 -11.30 8.23 11.71
CA THR A 8 -10.55 8.86 12.81
C THR A 8 -9.44 7.98 13.36
N PHE A 9 -8.37 8.65 13.80
CA PHE A 9 -7.31 8.04 14.61
C PHE A 9 -6.59 9.14 15.40
N ASN A 10 -6.74 9.22 16.72
CA ASN A 10 -6.23 10.36 17.50
C ASN A 10 -6.83 11.73 17.11
N GLU A 11 -8.15 11.82 17.03
CA GLU A 11 -8.91 13.03 16.65
C GLU A 11 -9.82 13.54 17.79
N ALA A 12 -9.59 13.11 19.04
CA ALA A 12 -10.47 13.41 20.18
C ALA A 12 -10.68 14.92 20.41
N LYS A 13 -9.66 15.74 20.09
CA LYS A 13 -9.74 17.20 20.21
C LYS A 13 -10.47 17.87 19.03
N ASN A 14 -10.50 17.23 17.87
CA ASN A 14 -11.04 17.81 16.65
C ASN A 14 -12.56 17.59 16.55
N LEU A 15 -13.06 16.42 16.97
CA LEU A 15 -14.49 16.09 16.89
C LEU A 15 -15.43 17.10 17.58
N PRO A 16 -15.14 17.57 18.82
CA PRO A 16 -16.00 18.55 19.50
C PRO A 16 -16.12 19.89 18.77
N VAL A 17 -15.12 20.25 17.96
CA VAL A 17 -15.13 21.48 17.16
C VAL A 17 -15.75 21.25 15.79
N LEU A 18 -15.54 20.06 15.22
CA LEU A 18 -15.91 19.76 13.84
C LEU A 18 -17.38 19.36 13.71
N LEU A 19 -17.88 18.47 14.57
CA LEU A 19 -19.24 17.94 14.47
C LEU A 19 -20.31 19.04 14.55
N PRO A 20 -20.27 20.01 15.50
CA PRO A 20 -21.29 21.07 15.53
C PRO A 20 -21.30 21.94 14.27
N LYS A 21 -20.13 22.14 13.63
CA LYS A 21 -20.03 22.88 12.37
C LYS A 21 -20.59 22.09 11.19
N ILE A 22 -20.39 20.77 11.17
CA ILE A 22 -20.98 19.88 10.17
C ILE A 22 -22.51 19.91 10.30
N GLU A 23 -23.04 19.73 11.50
CA GLU A 23 -24.48 19.76 11.78
C GLU A 23 -25.11 21.09 11.33
N ALA A 24 -24.48 22.21 11.67
CA ALA A 24 -24.94 23.52 11.23
C ALA A 24 -24.89 23.68 9.69
N ALA A 25 -23.85 23.17 9.03
CA ALA A 25 -23.70 23.25 7.58
C ALA A 25 -24.67 22.34 6.81
N LEU A 26 -25.15 21.27 7.46
CA LEU A 26 -26.09 20.29 6.90
C LEU A 26 -27.52 20.48 7.41
N GLN A 27 -27.80 21.58 8.12
CA GLN A 27 -29.13 21.88 8.63
C GLN A 27 -30.17 21.89 7.50
N GLY A 28 -31.23 21.09 7.65
CA GLY A 28 -32.30 20.95 6.64
C GLY A 28 -31.98 19.97 5.50
N VAL A 29 -30.78 19.37 5.49
CA VAL A 29 -30.42 18.29 4.56
C VAL A 29 -30.55 16.96 5.30
N PRO A 30 -31.35 15.99 4.83
CA PRO A 30 -31.40 14.66 5.45
C PRO A 30 -30.02 13.99 5.36
N HIS A 31 -29.40 13.74 6.51
CA HIS A 31 -28.04 13.21 6.60
C HIS A 31 -27.84 12.30 7.81
N GLU A 32 -26.78 11.51 7.76
CA GLU A 32 -26.19 10.85 8.94
C GLU A 32 -24.68 11.05 8.94
N VAL A 33 -24.07 11.04 10.11
CA VAL A 33 -22.62 11.11 10.28
C VAL A 33 -22.13 9.81 10.90
N ILE A 34 -21.11 9.18 10.31
CA ILE A 34 -20.54 7.92 10.77
C ILE A 34 -19.07 8.14 11.08
N VAL A 35 -18.72 8.16 12.36
CA VAL A 35 -17.34 8.18 12.83
C VAL A 35 -16.81 6.74 12.86
N VAL A 36 -15.73 6.49 12.13
CA VAL A 36 -15.07 5.17 12.07
C VAL A 36 -13.69 5.27 12.70
N ASP A 37 -13.54 4.76 13.91
CA ASP A 37 -12.35 4.93 14.73
C ASP A 37 -11.53 3.64 14.89
N ASP A 38 -10.21 3.75 14.71
CA ASP A 38 -9.25 2.64 14.73
C ASP A 38 -8.71 2.31 16.13
N ASP A 39 -9.62 2.26 17.10
CA ASP A 39 -9.32 2.06 18.52
C ASP A 39 -8.27 3.05 19.01
N SER A 40 -8.58 4.33 18.85
CA SER A 40 -7.66 5.42 19.14
C SER A 40 -7.24 5.40 20.62
N PRO A 41 -5.93 5.48 20.92
CA PRO A 41 -5.44 5.53 22.30
C PRO A 41 -5.88 6.79 23.05
N ASP A 42 -6.19 7.88 22.34
CA ASP A 42 -6.74 9.10 22.94
C ASP A 42 -8.26 9.05 23.21
N ARG A 43 -8.88 7.87 23.03
CA ARG A 43 -10.32 7.64 23.25
C ARG A 43 -11.22 8.47 22.33
N THR A 44 -10.78 8.79 21.11
CA THR A 44 -11.61 9.47 20.09
C THR A 44 -13.00 8.83 19.92
N TRP A 45 -13.08 7.50 19.89
CA TRP A 45 -14.35 6.77 19.78
C TRP A 45 -15.33 7.07 20.92
N GLU A 46 -14.84 7.31 22.13
CA GLU A 46 -15.68 7.61 23.29
C GLU A 46 -16.19 9.05 23.23
N VAL A 47 -15.32 10.00 22.87
CA VAL A 47 -15.73 11.39 22.64
C VAL A 47 -16.84 11.44 21.59
N ALA A 48 -16.71 10.68 20.50
CA ALA A 48 -17.74 10.59 19.48
C ALA A 48 -19.06 10.01 20.03
N GLN A 49 -18.99 9.00 20.91
CA GLN A 49 -20.17 8.38 21.53
C GLN A 49 -20.88 9.32 22.50
N GLU A 50 -20.13 10.06 23.32
CA GLU A 50 -20.67 11.08 24.21
C GLU A 50 -21.39 12.18 23.42
N MET A 51 -20.80 12.65 22.32
CA MET A 51 -21.45 13.62 21.43
C MET A 51 -22.71 13.05 20.75
N GLY A 52 -22.71 11.76 20.42
CA GLY A 52 -23.86 11.06 19.85
C GLY A 52 -25.09 11.00 20.77
N GLN A 53 -24.93 11.26 22.08
CA GLN A 53 -26.07 11.39 22.99
C GLN A 53 -26.90 12.66 22.74
N HIS A 54 -26.35 13.62 21.98
CA HIS A 54 -26.96 14.90 21.66
C HIS A 54 -27.17 15.11 20.16
N LEU A 55 -26.75 14.16 19.32
CA LEU A 55 -26.80 14.22 17.86
C LEU A 55 -27.47 12.94 17.35
N ASP A 56 -28.76 13.01 17.03
CA ASP A 56 -29.60 11.85 16.73
C ASP A 56 -29.09 11.00 15.55
N ASP A 57 -28.48 11.63 14.55
CA ASP A 57 -27.97 10.99 13.34
C ASP A 57 -26.45 10.74 13.35
N LEU A 58 -25.82 10.77 14.54
CA LEU A 58 -24.41 10.41 14.72
C LEU A 58 -24.25 8.94 15.11
N HIS A 59 -23.45 8.21 14.35
CA HIS A 59 -23.13 6.81 14.57
C HIS A 59 -21.61 6.62 14.74
N VAL A 60 -21.22 5.69 15.62
CA VAL A 60 -19.81 5.43 15.91
C VAL A 60 -19.48 3.96 15.72
N ILE A 61 -18.46 3.69 14.90
CA ILE A 61 -17.91 2.36 14.67
C ILE A 61 -16.48 2.33 15.23
N ARG A 62 -16.28 1.57 16.32
CA ARG A 62 -14.95 1.32 16.88
C ARG A 62 -14.37 0.02 16.34
N ARG A 63 -13.19 0.08 15.74
CA ARG A 63 -12.52 -1.07 15.10
C ARG A 63 -11.35 -1.58 15.92
N VAL A 64 -11.60 -2.60 16.73
CA VAL A 64 -10.57 -3.23 17.57
C VAL A 64 -9.71 -4.19 16.75
N GLY A 65 -8.38 -4.07 16.87
CA GLY A 65 -7.41 -4.97 16.21
C GLY A 65 -7.26 -4.76 14.69
N ARG A 66 -7.93 -3.75 14.12
CA ARG A 66 -7.90 -3.40 12.69
C ARG A 66 -7.48 -1.94 12.54
N ARG A 67 -6.68 -1.63 11.52
CA ARG A 67 -6.23 -0.26 11.23
C ARG A 67 -6.08 0.01 9.75
N GLY A 68 -6.36 1.24 9.33
CA GLY A 68 -6.05 1.76 8.00
C GLY A 68 -7.17 2.62 7.41
N LEU A 69 -6.79 3.77 6.84
CA LEU A 69 -7.74 4.78 6.33
C LEU A 69 -8.71 4.21 5.30
N SER A 70 -8.25 3.56 4.23
CA SER A 70 -9.16 3.07 3.19
C SER A 70 -10.13 2.02 3.73
N SER A 71 -9.66 1.12 4.58
CA SER A 71 -10.55 0.15 5.24
C SER A 71 -11.59 0.81 6.14
N ALA A 72 -11.27 1.92 6.83
CA ALA A 72 -12.23 2.67 7.65
C ALA A 72 -13.33 3.27 6.78
N VAL A 73 -12.94 3.88 5.66
CA VAL A 73 -13.87 4.47 4.70
C VAL A 73 -14.78 3.41 4.10
N ILE A 74 -14.23 2.26 3.67
CA ILE A 74 -15.01 1.14 3.12
C ILE A 74 -16.03 0.64 4.15
N GLU A 75 -15.61 0.45 5.41
CA GLU A 75 -16.51 -0.03 6.48
C GLU A 75 -17.61 1.00 6.80
N GLY A 76 -17.27 2.28 6.82
CA GLY A 76 -18.25 3.37 6.96
C GLY A 76 -19.26 3.40 5.81
N PHE A 77 -18.78 3.31 4.57
CA PHE A 77 -19.64 3.27 3.37
C PHE A 77 -20.56 2.05 3.34
N LEU A 78 -20.08 0.89 3.77
CA LEU A 78 -20.90 -0.33 3.86
C LEU A 78 -21.94 -0.26 4.99
N SER A 79 -21.67 0.50 6.04
CA SER A 79 -22.58 0.68 7.19
C SER A 79 -23.58 1.81 7.01
N ALA A 80 -23.35 2.69 6.03
CA ALA A 80 -24.20 3.82 5.74
C ALA A 80 -25.59 3.42 5.24
N LYS A 81 -26.57 4.31 5.39
CA LYS A 81 -27.95 4.22 4.86
C LYS A 81 -28.23 5.20 3.71
N GLY A 82 -27.49 6.30 3.60
CA GLY A 82 -27.68 7.35 2.58
C GLY A 82 -27.24 6.98 1.16
N ALA A 83 -27.96 7.46 0.15
CA ALA A 83 -27.69 7.20 -1.26
C ALA A 83 -26.41 7.92 -1.77
N GLN A 84 -26.06 9.05 -1.16
CA GLN A 84 -24.82 9.79 -1.43
C GLN A 84 -23.83 9.51 -0.31
N LEU A 85 -22.74 8.82 -0.62
CA LEU A 85 -21.70 8.49 0.35
C LEU A 85 -20.59 9.54 0.27
N VAL A 86 -20.39 10.31 1.33
CA VAL A 86 -19.37 11.36 1.40
C VAL A 86 -18.32 10.94 2.41
N VAL A 87 -17.04 11.16 2.11
CA VAL A 87 -15.96 10.99 3.08
C VAL A 87 -15.22 12.30 3.27
N MET A 88 -14.80 12.59 4.50
CA MET A 88 -14.01 13.75 4.86
C MET A 88 -13.07 13.42 6.02
N ASP A 89 -11.81 13.85 5.95
CA ASP A 89 -10.89 13.77 7.10
C ASP A 89 -11.41 14.60 8.30
N ALA A 90 -11.17 14.11 9.51
CA ALA A 90 -11.68 14.72 10.76
C ALA A 90 -10.73 15.76 11.39
N ASP A 91 -9.74 16.26 10.65
CA ASP A 91 -8.68 17.14 11.17
C ASP A 91 -8.95 18.65 10.93
N GLY A 92 -10.11 18.96 10.34
CA GLY A 92 -10.57 20.32 10.06
C GLY A 92 -9.96 20.98 8.81
N GLN A 93 -9.17 20.25 8.01
CA GLN A 93 -8.54 20.81 6.81
C GLN A 93 -9.50 20.95 5.62
N HIS A 94 -10.59 20.18 5.61
CA HIS A 94 -11.58 20.17 4.55
C HIS A 94 -12.65 21.24 4.77
N ASP A 95 -13.08 21.87 3.67
CA ASP A 95 -14.14 22.88 3.70
C ASP A 95 -15.52 22.21 3.82
N ILE A 96 -16.12 22.34 5.00
CA ILE A 96 -17.43 21.78 5.35
C ILE A 96 -18.53 22.28 4.38
N ALA A 97 -18.42 23.51 3.86
CA ALA A 97 -19.40 24.08 2.93
C ALA A 97 -19.45 23.35 1.58
N VAL A 98 -18.45 22.51 1.28
CA VAL A 98 -18.36 21.73 0.05
C VAL A 98 -19.08 20.38 0.18
N ILE A 99 -19.35 19.87 1.39
CA ILE A 99 -20.02 18.57 1.62
C ILE A 99 -21.34 18.48 0.85
N GLY A 100 -22.22 19.45 1.03
CA GLY A 100 -23.53 19.48 0.37
C GLY A 100 -23.41 19.58 -1.15
N LYS A 101 -22.41 20.30 -1.67
CA LYS A 101 -22.15 20.44 -3.11
C LYS A 101 -21.68 19.11 -3.73
N LEU A 102 -20.81 18.37 -3.04
CA LEU A 102 -20.37 17.05 -3.49
C LEU A 102 -21.53 16.05 -3.53
N ALA A 103 -22.32 16.01 -2.45
CA ALA A 103 -23.49 15.15 -2.40
C ALA A 103 -24.50 15.50 -3.50
N LYS A 104 -24.76 16.80 -3.73
CA LYS A 104 -25.66 17.28 -4.78
C LYS A 104 -25.16 16.90 -6.18
N ALA A 105 -23.86 17.03 -6.45
CA ALA A 105 -23.30 16.64 -7.74
C ALA A 105 -23.46 15.14 -8.04
N VAL A 106 -23.33 14.29 -7.02
CA VAL A 106 -23.61 12.86 -7.14
C VAL A 106 -25.10 12.60 -7.38
N GLN A 107 -25.96 13.29 -6.61
CA GLN A 107 -27.42 13.23 -6.80
C GLN A 107 -27.84 13.63 -8.22
N ASP A 108 -27.15 14.61 -8.82
CA ASP A 108 -27.41 15.10 -10.18
C ASP A 108 -26.76 14.23 -11.28
N GLY A 109 -26.27 13.03 -10.93
CA GLY A 109 -25.84 12.00 -11.87
C GLY A 109 -24.32 11.88 -12.08
N ALA A 110 -23.49 12.56 -11.28
CA ALA A 110 -22.07 12.20 -11.22
C ALA A 110 -21.89 10.88 -10.45
N GLY A 111 -21.03 9.98 -10.94
CA GLY A 111 -20.69 8.79 -10.16
C GLY A 111 -19.79 9.13 -8.97
N ILE A 112 -18.83 10.04 -9.18
CA ILE A 112 -17.94 10.56 -8.13
C ILE A 112 -17.83 12.08 -8.27
N ALA A 113 -17.92 12.79 -7.14
CA ALA A 113 -17.59 14.21 -7.02
C ALA A 113 -16.41 14.40 -6.07
N ILE A 114 -15.38 15.14 -6.46
CA ILE A 114 -14.11 15.25 -5.71
C ILE A 114 -13.90 16.70 -5.26
N GLY A 115 -13.65 16.92 -3.97
CA GLY A 115 -13.04 18.16 -3.49
C GLY A 115 -11.59 18.20 -3.94
N SER A 116 -11.23 19.11 -4.83
CA SER A 116 -9.94 19.16 -5.51
C SER A 116 -9.17 20.43 -5.17
N ARG A 117 -7.90 20.26 -4.79
CA ARG A 117 -6.99 21.36 -4.46
C ARG A 117 -6.29 21.95 -5.68
N TYR A 118 -6.35 21.25 -6.81
CA TYR A 118 -5.49 21.50 -7.99
C TYR A 118 -6.28 21.99 -9.23
N ILE A 119 -7.56 22.30 -9.07
CA ILE A 119 -8.36 22.97 -10.10
C ILE A 119 -8.47 24.48 -9.81
N GLU A 120 -8.96 25.25 -10.77
CA GLU A 120 -9.14 26.70 -10.62
C GLU A 120 -10.08 27.02 -9.44
N GLY A 121 -9.66 27.93 -8.56
CA GLY A 121 -10.34 28.24 -7.30
C GLY A 121 -9.94 27.34 -6.11
N GLY A 122 -9.20 26.25 -6.33
CA GLY A 122 -8.66 25.40 -5.28
C GLY A 122 -7.35 25.94 -4.70
N SER A 123 -7.05 25.62 -3.44
CA SER A 123 -5.80 26.00 -2.79
C SER A 123 -5.31 24.94 -1.82
N VAL A 124 -3.99 24.82 -1.68
CA VAL A 124 -3.33 23.93 -0.69
C VAL A 124 -2.96 24.66 0.61
N GLY A 125 -3.31 25.94 0.76
CA GLY A 125 -2.98 26.74 1.94
C GLY A 125 -1.46 26.99 2.11
N LYS A 126 -1.02 27.30 3.34
CA LYS A 126 0.40 27.51 3.68
C LYS A 126 1.13 26.17 3.89
N TRP A 127 1.43 25.47 2.80
CA TRP A 127 2.25 24.25 2.86
C TRP A 127 3.75 24.53 2.71
N ASP A 128 4.57 23.68 3.33
CA ASP A 128 6.01 23.58 3.09
C ASP A 128 6.28 23.20 1.61
N GLU A 129 6.96 24.08 0.87
CA GLU A 129 7.19 23.98 -0.58
C GLU A 129 7.87 22.66 -1.00
N ARG A 130 8.71 22.08 -0.13
CA ARG A 130 9.40 20.82 -0.43
C ARG A 130 8.44 19.63 -0.39
N ARG A 131 7.52 19.59 0.59
CA ARG A 131 6.47 18.56 0.67
C ARG A 131 5.52 18.66 -0.53
N HIS A 132 5.25 19.88 -0.98
CA HIS A 132 4.38 20.13 -2.13
C HIS A 132 4.95 19.54 -3.43
N THR A 133 6.25 19.72 -3.67
CA THR A 133 6.89 19.20 -4.90
C THR A 133 6.85 17.68 -4.96
N LEU A 134 7.18 17.00 -3.86
CA LEU A 134 7.11 15.53 -3.77
C LEU A 134 5.68 15.02 -3.96
N SER A 135 4.70 15.67 -3.31
CA SER A 135 3.28 15.33 -3.48
C SER A 135 2.82 15.48 -4.93
N ARG A 136 3.21 16.56 -5.61
CA ARG A 136 2.87 16.78 -7.03
C ARG A 136 3.49 15.74 -7.94
N ILE A 137 4.74 15.34 -7.71
CA ILE A 137 5.41 14.28 -8.48
C ILE A 137 4.69 12.95 -8.26
N ALA A 138 4.39 12.59 -7.01
CA ALA A 138 3.65 11.38 -6.66
C ALA A 138 2.26 11.36 -7.33
N THR A 139 1.53 12.48 -7.29
CA THR A 139 0.22 12.63 -7.95
C THR A 139 0.33 12.48 -9.47
N LYS A 140 1.30 13.16 -10.11
CA LYS A 140 1.51 13.03 -11.57
C LYS A 140 1.84 11.59 -11.97
N LEU A 141 2.68 10.92 -11.18
CA LEU A 141 3.02 9.52 -11.40
C LEU A 141 1.79 8.62 -11.29
N ALA A 142 0.96 8.81 -10.26
CA ALA A 142 -0.29 8.07 -10.10
C ALA A 142 -1.24 8.29 -11.28
N ILE A 143 -1.41 9.54 -11.71
CA ILE A 143 -2.25 9.89 -12.88
C ILE A 143 -1.76 9.16 -14.13
N ALA A 144 -0.46 9.19 -14.41
CA ALA A 144 0.12 8.58 -15.60
C ALA A 144 0.02 7.04 -15.58
N LEU A 145 0.35 6.42 -14.45
CA LEU A 145 0.36 4.96 -14.30
C LEU A 145 -1.05 4.37 -14.24
N CYS A 146 -1.95 4.99 -13.48
CA CYS A 146 -3.32 4.53 -13.29
C CYS A 146 -4.29 5.00 -14.38
N LYS A 147 -3.84 5.87 -15.29
CA LYS A 147 -4.64 6.44 -16.40
C LYS A 147 -5.94 7.13 -15.96
N VAL A 148 -5.93 7.72 -14.77
CA VAL A 148 -7.08 8.46 -14.22
C VAL A 148 -7.14 9.88 -14.81
N LYS A 149 -8.34 10.39 -15.08
CA LYS A 149 -8.55 11.70 -15.74
C LYS A 149 -9.03 12.79 -14.77
N VAL A 150 -8.36 12.92 -13.63
CA VAL A 150 -8.66 13.93 -12.59
C VAL A 150 -7.37 14.62 -12.14
N LYS A 151 -7.47 15.86 -11.65
CA LYS A 151 -6.30 16.62 -11.18
C LYS A 151 -5.91 16.27 -9.74
N ASP A 152 -6.85 15.89 -8.89
CA ASP A 152 -6.58 15.52 -7.49
C ASP A 152 -7.07 14.10 -7.12
N PRO A 153 -6.48 13.02 -7.66
CA PRO A 153 -6.85 11.65 -7.33
C PRO A 153 -6.49 11.23 -5.89
N MET A 154 -5.77 12.08 -5.16
CA MET A 154 -5.24 11.80 -3.82
C MET A 154 -6.06 12.46 -2.71
N SER A 155 -7.14 13.14 -3.07
CA SER A 155 -8.03 13.82 -2.13
C SER A 155 -8.69 12.83 -1.16
N GLY A 156 -8.73 13.21 0.12
CA GLY A 156 -9.50 12.53 1.16
C GLY A 156 -10.94 13.05 1.26
N PHE A 157 -11.34 13.93 0.34
CA PHE A 157 -12.63 14.61 0.38
C PHE A 157 -13.37 14.42 -0.94
N PHE A 158 -14.36 13.53 -0.94
CA PHE A 158 -15.14 13.21 -2.12
C PHE A 158 -16.49 12.61 -1.74
N ALA A 159 -17.41 12.58 -2.70
CA ALA A 159 -18.67 11.85 -2.64
C ALA A 159 -18.74 10.82 -3.77
N ILE A 160 -19.38 9.69 -3.51
CA ILE A 160 -19.65 8.61 -4.45
C ILE A 160 -21.11 8.16 -4.36
N ASP A 161 -21.68 7.79 -5.50
CA ASP A 161 -22.98 7.14 -5.55
C ASP A 161 -22.93 5.76 -4.86
N ARG A 162 -23.91 5.45 -4.01
CA ARG A 162 -23.96 4.18 -3.28
C ARG A 162 -23.96 2.97 -4.21
N ASP A 163 -24.78 2.99 -5.25
CA ASP A 163 -24.95 1.84 -6.14
C ASP A 163 -23.66 1.59 -6.95
N LEU A 164 -22.99 2.67 -7.35
CA LEU A 164 -21.65 2.59 -7.95
C LEU A 164 -20.63 2.00 -6.99
N PHE A 165 -20.58 2.48 -5.73
CA PHE A 165 -19.67 1.94 -4.72
C PHE A 165 -19.89 0.43 -4.51
N GLN A 166 -21.15 0.00 -4.38
CA GLN A 166 -21.49 -1.42 -4.20
C GLN A 166 -21.02 -2.31 -5.37
N LYS A 167 -21.01 -1.78 -6.60
CA LYS A 167 -20.52 -2.53 -7.79
C LYS A 167 -19.00 -2.72 -7.78
N ILE A 168 -18.24 -1.83 -7.14
CA ILE A 168 -16.77 -1.84 -7.22
C ILE A 168 -16.09 -2.24 -5.92
N VAL A 169 -16.78 -2.25 -4.79
CA VAL A 169 -16.19 -2.48 -3.45
C VAL A 169 -15.39 -3.78 -3.35
N THR A 170 -15.81 -4.84 -4.03
CA THR A 170 -15.13 -6.15 -4.03
C THR A 170 -13.78 -6.14 -4.74
N SER A 171 -13.55 -5.15 -5.60
CA SER A 171 -12.30 -4.98 -6.36
C SER A 171 -11.31 -4.07 -5.64
N LEU A 172 -11.72 -3.38 -4.58
CA LEU A 172 -10.89 -2.41 -3.87
C LEU A 172 -9.84 -3.11 -2.99
N ASN A 173 -8.71 -2.45 -2.82
CA ASN A 173 -7.64 -2.84 -1.93
C ASN A 173 -7.79 -2.14 -0.56
N PRO A 174 -8.25 -2.85 0.49
CA PRO A 174 -8.50 -2.25 1.80
C PRO A 174 -7.23 -1.82 2.54
N LYS A 175 -6.04 -2.26 2.09
CA LYS A 175 -4.76 -1.99 2.76
C LYS A 175 -4.18 -0.61 2.46
N GLY A 176 -4.70 0.09 1.44
CA GLY A 176 -4.17 1.39 1.01
C GLY A 176 -4.55 2.55 1.93
N PHE A 177 -3.89 3.70 1.75
CA PHE A 177 -4.28 4.98 2.36
C PHE A 177 -5.10 5.86 1.39
N LYS A 178 -5.11 5.54 0.09
CA LYS A 178 -5.61 6.45 -0.96
C LYS A 178 -6.79 5.84 -1.70
N ILE A 179 -7.87 5.63 -0.93
CA ILE A 179 -9.13 5.04 -1.39
C ILE A 179 -9.70 5.70 -2.66
N LEU A 180 -9.60 7.03 -2.80
CA LEU A 180 -10.08 7.71 -4.00
C LEU A 180 -9.38 7.22 -5.27
N LEU A 181 -8.05 7.10 -5.25
CA LEU A 181 -7.29 6.60 -6.40
C LEU A 181 -7.73 5.16 -6.74
N ASP A 182 -7.99 4.34 -5.73
CA ASP A 182 -8.44 2.97 -5.89
C ASP A 182 -9.85 2.84 -6.47
N LEU A 183 -10.78 3.69 -6.00
CA LEU A 183 -12.09 3.83 -6.61
C LEU A 183 -11.97 4.23 -8.08
N LEU A 184 -11.15 5.24 -8.40
CA LEU A 184 -10.95 5.75 -9.76
C LEU A 184 -10.35 4.71 -10.71
N VAL A 185 -9.45 3.86 -10.23
CA VAL A 185 -8.87 2.75 -11.01
C VAL A 185 -9.91 1.69 -11.37
N HIS A 186 -10.85 1.42 -10.47
CA HIS A 186 -11.86 0.38 -10.62
C HIS A 186 -13.19 0.88 -11.18
N LEU A 187 -13.29 2.17 -11.56
CA LEU A 187 -14.50 2.72 -12.15
C LEU A 187 -14.87 2.04 -13.49
N PRO A 188 -16.15 1.67 -13.68
CA PRO A 188 -16.65 1.32 -15.00
C PRO A 188 -16.45 2.44 -16.02
N ARG A 189 -16.34 2.08 -17.29
CA ARG A 189 -16.25 3.06 -18.38
C ARG A 189 -17.52 3.91 -18.47
N GLY A 190 -17.36 5.19 -18.77
CA GLY A 190 -18.47 6.12 -18.97
C GLY A 190 -19.02 6.76 -17.69
N ILE A 191 -18.50 6.40 -16.51
CA ILE A 191 -18.86 7.07 -15.26
C ILE A 191 -18.35 8.52 -15.28
N LYS A 192 -19.26 9.46 -15.02
CA LYS A 192 -18.95 10.88 -14.90
C LYS A 192 -18.28 11.16 -13.56
N VAL A 193 -17.08 11.74 -13.60
CA VAL A 193 -16.35 12.22 -12.43
C VAL A 193 -16.22 13.74 -12.53
N VAL A 194 -16.53 14.46 -11.45
CA VAL A 194 -16.44 15.92 -11.40
C VAL A 194 -15.52 16.37 -10.27
N GLU A 195 -14.84 17.50 -10.46
CA GLU A 195 -13.97 18.11 -9.44
C GLU A 195 -14.56 19.48 -9.04
N MET A 196 -14.58 19.76 -7.74
CA MET A 196 -15.01 21.03 -7.15
C MET A 196 -13.85 21.66 -6.38
N PRO A 197 -13.58 22.96 -6.56
CA PRO A 197 -12.46 23.58 -5.87
C PRO A 197 -12.78 23.71 -4.38
N PHE A 198 -11.76 23.55 -3.55
CA PHE A 198 -11.84 23.96 -2.15
C PHE A 198 -10.49 24.48 -1.65
N ALA A 199 -10.54 25.28 -0.59
CA ALA A 199 -9.35 25.76 0.10
C ALA A 199 -8.98 24.78 1.22
N PHE A 200 -7.82 24.15 1.11
CA PHE A 200 -7.27 23.26 2.14
C PHE A 200 -6.73 24.10 3.31
N ALA A 201 -7.37 23.98 4.47
CA ALA A 201 -7.00 24.75 5.65
C ALA A 201 -5.80 24.14 6.40
N GLU A 202 -5.24 24.92 7.34
CA GLU A 202 -4.30 24.38 8.33
C GLU A 202 -5.03 23.43 9.28
N ARG A 203 -4.33 22.40 9.74
CA ARG A 203 -4.87 21.42 10.67
C ARG A 203 -5.17 22.07 12.01
N LEU A 204 -6.32 21.76 12.60
CA LEU A 204 -6.74 22.31 13.91
C LEU A 204 -5.84 21.80 15.04
N HIS A 205 -5.72 20.47 15.17
CA HIS A 205 -4.88 19.82 16.17
C HIS A 205 -4.23 18.54 15.62
N GLY A 206 -3.05 18.18 16.16
CA GLY A 206 -2.36 16.92 15.90
C GLY A 206 -1.30 16.96 14.79
N GLU A 207 -0.60 15.84 14.60
CA GLU A 207 0.55 15.69 13.68
C GLU A 207 0.18 14.94 12.39
N SER A 208 0.96 15.14 11.33
CA SER A 208 0.76 14.43 10.05
C SER A 208 0.95 12.93 10.20
N LYS A 209 -0.04 12.14 9.76
CA LYS A 209 -0.03 10.67 9.81
C LYS A 209 0.73 10.02 8.65
N LEU A 210 1.39 10.81 7.80
CA LEU A 210 2.20 10.33 6.67
C LEU A 210 3.50 9.70 7.15
N SER A 211 3.44 8.41 7.49
CA SER A 211 4.62 7.62 7.84
C SER A 211 5.31 7.06 6.60
N ARG A 212 6.59 6.62 6.74
CA ARG A 212 7.32 5.89 5.68
C ARG A 212 6.57 4.65 5.21
N LYS A 213 5.84 3.99 6.11
CA LYS A 213 5.01 2.83 5.80
C LYS A 213 3.95 3.17 4.75
N VAL A 214 3.25 4.30 4.92
CA VAL A 214 2.22 4.78 3.98
C VAL A 214 2.81 5.09 2.60
N GLN A 215 4.03 5.64 2.56
CA GLN A 215 4.73 5.91 1.30
C GLN A 215 5.07 4.61 0.55
N ILE A 216 5.52 3.59 1.27
CA ILE A 216 5.81 2.27 0.70
C ILE A 216 4.52 1.62 0.20
N GLU A 217 3.45 1.61 1.00
CA GLU A 217 2.14 1.06 0.61
C GLU A 217 1.59 1.73 -0.65
N PHE A 218 1.79 3.04 -0.80
CA PHE A 218 1.42 3.76 -2.02
C PHE A 218 2.22 3.31 -3.24
N ILE A 219 3.54 3.13 -3.11
CA ILE A 219 4.39 2.63 -4.22
C ILE A 219 4.01 1.19 -4.58
N GLU A 220 3.79 0.34 -3.58
CA GLU A 220 3.33 -1.05 -3.77
C GLU A 220 1.99 -1.09 -4.50
N TYR A 221 1.06 -0.22 -4.12
CA TYR A 221 -0.24 -0.09 -4.78
C TYR A 221 -0.10 0.34 -6.25
N LEU A 222 0.70 1.37 -6.54
CA LEU A 222 0.95 1.81 -7.93
C LEU A 222 1.55 0.68 -8.77
N TYR A 223 2.47 -0.09 -8.20
CA TYR A 223 3.04 -1.25 -8.85
C TYR A 223 1.98 -2.32 -9.15
N ASP A 224 1.15 -2.65 -8.15
CA ASP A 224 0.15 -3.72 -8.27
C ASP A 224 -0.88 -3.42 -9.37
N VAL A 225 -1.39 -2.19 -9.41
CA VAL A 225 -2.35 -1.73 -10.43
C VAL A 225 -1.74 -1.69 -11.83
N THR A 226 -0.46 -1.32 -11.94
CA THR A 226 0.18 -1.12 -13.25
C THR A 226 0.79 -2.40 -13.83
N PHE A 227 1.51 -3.13 -12.99
CA PHE A 227 2.36 -4.27 -13.37
C PHE A 227 1.99 -5.56 -12.66
N GLY A 228 1.27 -5.51 -11.53
CA GLY A 228 0.95 -6.67 -10.69
C GLY A 228 0.25 -7.80 -11.43
N LYS A 229 -0.56 -7.46 -12.46
CA LYS A 229 -1.19 -8.45 -13.35
C LYS A 229 -0.19 -9.31 -14.14
N TYR A 230 0.97 -8.75 -14.48
CA TYR A 230 2.00 -9.42 -15.27
C TYR A 230 3.11 -9.99 -14.40
N ILE A 231 3.56 -9.23 -13.40
CA ILE A 231 4.68 -9.58 -12.54
C ILE A 231 4.22 -9.35 -11.09
N PRO A 232 4.07 -10.42 -10.29
CA PRO A 232 3.66 -10.27 -8.91
C PRO A 232 4.69 -9.48 -8.09
N LEU A 233 4.23 -8.56 -7.22
CA LEU A 233 5.13 -7.81 -6.34
C LEU A 233 5.99 -8.72 -5.45
N VAL A 234 5.45 -9.86 -5.04
CA VAL A 234 6.19 -10.88 -4.26
C VAL A 234 7.37 -11.44 -5.05
N PHE A 235 7.25 -11.59 -6.38
CA PHE A 235 8.36 -12.00 -7.24
C PHE A 235 9.44 -10.91 -7.32
N VAL A 236 9.05 -9.64 -7.46
CA VAL A 236 10.01 -8.52 -7.45
C VAL A 236 10.78 -8.46 -6.13
N LYS A 237 10.08 -8.55 -4.99
CA LYS A 237 10.72 -8.63 -3.66
C LYS A 237 11.70 -9.78 -3.59
N TYR A 238 11.31 -10.96 -4.09
CA TYR A 238 12.16 -12.13 -4.15
C TYR A 238 13.45 -11.89 -4.96
N CYS A 239 13.34 -11.26 -6.14
CA CYS A 239 14.49 -10.89 -6.97
C CYS A 239 15.41 -9.88 -6.27
N ILE A 240 14.85 -8.88 -5.58
CA ILE A 240 15.63 -7.90 -4.80
C ILE A 240 16.43 -8.62 -3.71
N VAL A 241 15.80 -9.53 -2.97
CA VAL A 241 16.48 -10.33 -1.95
C VAL A 241 17.60 -11.16 -2.57
N GLY A 242 17.34 -11.82 -3.71
CA GLY A 242 18.36 -12.59 -4.44
C GLY A 242 19.56 -11.74 -4.85
N SER A 243 19.34 -10.55 -5.42
CA SER A 243 20.41 -9.62 -5.80
C SER A 243 21.24 -9.14 -4.60
N LEU A 244 20.58 -8.84 -3.47
CA LEU A 244 21.29 -8.52 -2.22
C LEU A 244 22.08 -9.73 -1.71
N GLY A 245 21.55 -10.94 -1.84
CA GLY A 245 22.24 -12.18 -1.51
C GLY A 245 23.53 -12.37 -2.29
N VAL A 246 23.59 -11.97 -3.57
CA VAL A 246 24.83 -12.00 -4.36
C VAL A 246 25.89 -11.06 -3.76
N ILE A 247 25.49 -9.86 -3.35
CA ILE A 247 26.41 -8.91 -2.69
C ILE A 247 26.90 -9.49 -1.37
N VAL A 248 26.00 -10.06 -0.56
CA VAL A 248 26.35 -10.72 0.71
C VAL A 248 27.31 -11.88 0.49
N ASN A 249 27.09 -12.70 -0.55
CA ASN A 249 27.99 -13.79 -0.93
C ASN A 249 29.40 -13.28 -1.25
N LEU A 250 29.52 -12.22 -2.05
CA LEU A 250 30.82 -11.64 -2.41
C LEU A 250 31.56 -11.10 -1.19
N VAL A 251 30.87 -10.37 -0.31
CA VAL A 251 31.44 -9.83 0.92
C VAL A 251 31.86 -10.96 1.87
N ALA A 252 31.01 -11.96 2.06
CA ALA A 252 31.33 -13.12 2.91
C ALA A 252 32.55 -13.89 2.38
N TYR A 253 32.62 -14.10 1.06
CA TYR A 253 33.77 -14.72 0.42
C TYR A 253 35.05 -13.91 0.67
N MET A 254 35.01 -12.59 0.50
CA MET A 254 36.18 -11.73 0.76
C MET A 254 36.68 -11.86 2.21
N LEU A 255 35.77 -11.89 3.18
CA LEU A 255 36.11 -12.04 4.61
C LEU A 255 36.70 -13.42 4.91
N PHE A 256 36.07 -14.50 4.42
CA PHE A 256 36.57 -15.86 4.64
C PHE A 256 37.91 -16.10 3.92
N ALA A 257 38.06 -15.60 2.71
CA ALA A 257 39.32 -15.70 1.97
C ALA A 257 40.44 -14.92 2.65
N GLN A 258 40.15 -13.75 3.23
CA GLN A 258 41.12 -12.99 4.01
C GLN A 258 41.58 -13.77 5.26
N PHE A 259 40.65 -14.40 5.97
CA PHE A 259 40.95 -15.24 7.11
C PHE A 259 41.75 -16.48 6.72
N ALA A 260 41.34 -17.18 5.65
CA ALA A 260 41.99 -18.38 5.15
C ALA A 260 43.39 -18.14 4.58
N ARG A 261 43.70 -16.92 4.14
CA ARG A 261 45.05 -16.54 3.70
C ARG A 261 46.05 -16.50 4.84
N GLY A 262 45.64 -16.12 6.06
CA GLY A 262 46.55 -16.05 7.22
C GLY A 262 47.84 -15.26 7.00
N GLY A 263 47.88 -14.32 6.03
CA GLY A 263 49.07 -13.56 5.63
C GLY A 263 49.85 -14.08 4.41
N GLY A 264 49.46 -15.21 3.81
CA GLY A 264 50.07 -15.80 2.61
C GLY A 264 49.11 -15.95 1.43
N GLU A 265 49.50 -16.77 0.44
CA GLU A 265 48.64 -17.11 -0.70
C GLU A 265 47.47 -18.02 -0.29
N LEU A 266 46.36 -17.93 -1.02
CA LEU A 266 45.16 -18.70 -0.74
C LEU A 266 45.33 -20.14 -1.24
N SER A 267 45.38 -21.11 -0.33
CA SER A 267 45.41 -22.53 -0.69
C SER A 267 44.09 -22.97 -1.36
N VAL A 268 44.12 -24.06 -2.14
CA VAL A 268 42.91 -24.63 -2.78
C VAL A 268 41.85 -25.01 -1.73
N LEU A 269 42.27 -25.57 -0.60
CA LEU A 269 41.36 -25.89 0.51
C LEU A 269 40.78 -24.61 1.14
N GLY A 270 41.61 -23.57 1.34
CA GLY A 270 41.16 -22.28 1.86
C GLY A 270 40.15 -21.60 0.92
N PHE A 271 40.37 -21.66 -0.38
CA PHE A 271 39.43 -21.19 -1.40
C PHE A 271 38.11 -21.96 -1.31
N GLY A 272 38.15 -23.29 -1.30
CA GLY A 272 36.96 -24.13 -1.23
C GLY A 272 36.10 -23.83 0.01
N TRP A 273 36.71 -23.76 1.19
CA TRP A 273 35.99 -23.41 2.42
C TRP A 273 35.42 -21.99 2.40
N SER A 274 36.14 -21.04 1.81
CA SER A 274 35.66 -19.65 1.68
C SER A 274 34.42 -19.56 0.78
N VAL A 275 34.40 -20.32 -0.32
CA VAL A 275 33.26 -20.38 -1.24
C VAL A 275 32.05 -21.03 -0.56
N ILE A 276 32.23 -22.19 0.07
CA ILE A 276 31.14 -22.90 0.76
C ILE A 276 30.55 -22.03 1.87
N GLY A 277 31.40 -21.44 2.72
CA GLY A 277 30.96 -20.55 3.79
C GLY A 277 30.19 -19.34 3.26
N ALA A 278 30.65 -18.72 2.16
CA ALA A 278 29.98 -17.59 1.56
C ALA A 278 28.59 -17.93 1.02
N ILE A 279 28.45 -19.08 0.36
CA ILE A 279 27.18 -19.58 -0.17
C ILE A 279 26.17 -19.78 0.96
N GLU A 280 26.58 -20.44 2.05
CA GLU A 280 25.72 -20.68 3.21
C GLU A 280 25.28 -19.37 3.88
N VAL A 281 26.19 -18.41 4.06
CA VAL A 281 25.85 -17.09 4.60
C VAL A 281 24.81 -16.39 3.72
N ALA A 282 24.97 -16.44 2.40
CA ALA A 282 24.03 -15.84 1.46
C ALA A 282 22.65 -16.54 1.46
N ILE A 283 22.62 -17.88 1.56
CA ILE A 283 21.38 -18.66 1.67
C ILE A 283 20.63 -18.30 2.95
N VAL A 284 21.32 -18.25 4.09
CA VAL A 284 20.73 -17.88 5.39
C VAL A 284 20.19 -16.44 5.33
N PHE A 285 20.97 -15.51 4.80
CA PHE A 285 20.54 -14.12 4.60
C PHE A 285 19.27 -14.04 3.74
N ASN A 286 19.26 -14.71 2.59
CA ASN A 286 18.11 -14.73 1.68
C ASN A 286 16.87 -15.33 2.35
N PHE A 287 17.01 -16.43 3.08
CA PHE A 287 15.91 -17.07 3.79
C PHE A 287 15.32 -16.13 4.85
N LEU A 288 16.17 -15.52 5.68
CA LEU A 288 15.73 -14.63 6.75
C LEU A 288 15.01 -13.41 6.18
N LEU A 289 15.60 -12.76 5.17
CA LEU A 289 15.01 -11.56 4.58
C LEU A 289 13.71 -11.89 3.82
N ASN A 290 13.65 -13.02 3.11
CA ASN A 290 12.40 -13.48 2.48
C ASN A 290 11.32 -13.78 3.52
N ASN A 291 11.65 -14.40 4.66
CA ASN A 291 10.70 -14.69 5.73
C ASN A 291 10.22 -13.42 6.44
N LEU A 292 11.08 -12.40 6.54
CA LEU A 292 10.77 -11.13 7.21
C LEU A 292 10.00 -10.15 6.31
N TRP A 293 10.25 -10.15 5.00
CA TRP A 293 9.76 -9.11 4.08
C TRP A 293 8.96 -9.67 2.90
N THR A 294 9.53 -10.53 2.06
CA THR A 294 8.88 -11.06 0.85
C THR A 294 7.60 -11.85 1.17
N PHE A 295 7.69 -12.76 2.13
CA PHE A 295 6.62 -13.65 2.57
C PHE A 295 6.11 -13.30 3.98
N ALA A 296 6.20 -12.02 4.36
CA ALA A 296 5.82 -11.56 5.70
C ALA A 296 4.37 -11.89 6.08
N HIS A 297 3.48 -12.03 5.09
CA HIS A 297 2.08 -12.41 5.27
C HIS A 297 1.88 -13.88 5.70
N VAL A 298 2.85 -14.75 5.45
CA VAL A 298 2.86 -16.19 5.82
C VAL A 298 4.15 -16.54 6.57
N LYS A 299 4.58 -15.61 7.44
CA LYS A 299 5.86 -15.68 8.15
C LYS A 299 5.97 -16.97 8.98
N LEU A 300 7.06 -17.70 8.75
CA LEU A 300 7.39 -18.92 9.48
C LEU A 300 8.04 -18.60 10.84
N LYS A 301 7.64 -19.33 11.88
CA LYS A 301 8.17 -19.22 13.26
C LYS A 301 8.42 -20.60 13.85
N GLY A 302 9.38 -20.70 14.79
CA GLY A 302 9.70 -21.94 15.50
C GLY A 302 10.10 -23.08 14.56
N ILE A 303 9.60 -24.30 14.83
CA ILE A 303 9.89 -25.51 14.03
C ILE A 303 9.55 -25.31 12.54
N ARG A 304 8.47 -24.57 12.23
CA ARG A 304 8.10 -24.29 10.84
C ARG A 304 9.18 -23.52 10.09
N ALA A 305 9.91 -22.62 10.77
CA ALA A 305 11.02 -21.89 10.16
C ALA A 305 12.17 -22.82 9.81
N VAL A 306 12.49 -23.80 10.68
CA VAL A 306 13.52 -24.82 10.40
C VAL A 306 13.12 -25.67 9.19
N THR A 307 11.89 -26.19 9.17
CA THR A 307 11.42 -26.99 8.03
C THR A 307 11.35 -26.16 6.74
N GLY A 308 10.98 -24.88 6.84
CA GLY A 308 10.96 -23.96 5.70
C GLY A 308 12.36 -23.68 5.16
N PHE A 309 13.34 -23.54 6.05
CA PHE A 309 14.74 -23.35 5.66
C PHE A 309 15.29 -24.55 4.89
N LEU A 310 14.99 -25.78 5.33
CA LEU A 310 15.40 -26.99 4.62
C LEU A 310 14.74 -27.09 3.23
N LYS A 311 13.45 -26.78 3.14
CA LYS A 311 12.73 -26.74 1.85
C LYS A 311 13.26 -25.66 0.92
N PHE A 312 13.60 -24.49 1.47
CA PHE A 312 14.22 -23.40 0.72
C PHE A 312 15.58 -23.80 0.15
N ASN A 313 16.42 -24.46 0.96
CA ASN A 313 17.70 -25.01 0.50
C ASN A 313 17.53 -26.02 -0.63
N ALA A 314 16.60 -26.96 -0.47
CA ALA A 314 16.28 -27.92 -1.53
C ALA A 314 15.84 -27.21 -2.82
N ALA A 315 14.95 -26.21 -2.72
CA ALA A 315 14.52 -25.42 -3.86
C ALA A 315 15.71 -24.74 -4.57
N CYS A 316 16.58 -24.07 -3.81
CA CYS A 316 17.79 -23.41 -4.32
C CYS A 316 18.74 -24.36 -5.03
N LEU A 317 18.96 -25.57 -4.48
CA LEU A 317 19.79 -26.60 -5.09
C LEU A 317 19.25 -27.01 -6.47
N PHE A 318 17.95 -27.29 -6.56
CA PHE A 318 17.31 -27.63 -7.84
C PHE A 318 17.32 -26.44 -8.80
N GLY A 319 17.18 -25.20 -8.33
CA GLY A 319 17.29 -24.03 -9.19
C GLY A 319 18.69 -23.83 -9.75
N ALA A 320 19.74 -24.16 -8.99
CA ALA A 320 21.11 -24.17 -9.49
C ALA A 320 21.31 -25.22 -10.59
N LEU A 321 20.74 -26.42 -10.43
CA LEU A 321 20.74 -27.46 -11.47
C LEU A 321 19.96 -27.02 -12.71
N ALA A 322 18.80 -26.39 -12.55
CA ALA A 322 18.00 -25.87 -13.65
C ALA A 322 18.75 -24.77 -14.42
N ASN A 323 19.40 -23.85 -13.70
CA ASN A 323 20.27 -22.83 -14.28
C ASN A 323 21.38 -23.47 -15.14
N TYR A 324 22.13 -24.41 -14.56
CA TYR A 324 23.19 -25.11 -15.26
C TYR A 324 22.67 -25.83 -16.52
N ALA A 325 21.62 -26.64 -16.38
CA ALA A 325 21.06 -27.41 -17.49
C ALA A 325 20.60 -26.53 -18.65
N VAL A 326 19.87 -25.44 -18.37
CA VAL A 326 19.39 -24.51 -19.41
C VAL A 326 20.54 -23.75 -20.04
N SER A 327 21.50 -23.26 -19.24
CA SER A 327 22.67 -22.55 -19.76
C SER A 327 23.48 -23.44 -20.70
N SER A 328 23.79 -24.67 -20.28
CA SER A 328 24.56 -25.63 -21.08
C SER A 328 23.82 -26.05 -22.34
N TYR A 329 22.50 -26.28 -22.26
CA TYR A 329 21.69 -26.60 -23.43
C TYR A 329 21.72 -25.47 -24.45
N LEU A 330 21.43 -24.23 -24.04
CA LEU A 330 21.41 -23.09 -24.97
C LEU A 330 22.77 -22.84 -25.61
N PHE A 331 23.84 -22.94 -24.82
CA PHE A 331 25.20 -22.83 -25.34
C PHE A 331 25.51 -23.91 -26.39
N ALA A 332 25.13 -25.16 -26.14
CA ALA A 332 25.30 -26.26 -27.08
C ALA A 332 24.54 -26.05 -28.41
N PHE A 333 23.43 -25.32 -28.38
CA PHE A 333 22.66 -24.92 -29.57
C PHE A 333 23.21 -23.68 -30.29
N GLY A 334 24.40 -23.21 -29.92
CA GLY A 334 25.09 -22.10 -30.60
C GLY A 334 24.63 -20.71 -30.15
N MET A 335 23.89 -20.60 -29.04
CA MET A 335 23.62 -19.29 -28.44
C MET A 335 24.90 -18.67 -27.88
N LYS A 336 25.00 -17.35 -27.95
CA LYS A 336 26.11 -16.61 -27.32
C LYS A 336 26.18 -16.92 -25.82
N GLU A 337 27.39 -17.16 -25.32
CA GLU A 337 27.67 -17.55 -23.93
C GLU A 337 26.91 -16.68 -22.90
N LEU A 338 27.04 -15.36 -22.99
CA LEU A 338 26.40 -14.44 -22.05
C LEU A 338 24.87 -14.54 -22.06
N VAL A 339 24.28 -14.78 -23.24
CA VAL A 339 22.83 -14.95 -23.39
C VAL A 339 22.39 -16.27 -22.75
N ALA A 340 23.12 -17.35 -23.01
CA ALA A 340 22.82 -18.66 -22.43
C ALA A 340 22.86 -18.63 -20.89
N VAL A 341 23.90 -18.04 -20.30
CA VAL A 341 24.05 -17.90 -18.84
C VAL A 341 22.95 -17.02 -18.24
N THR A 342 22.58 -15.94 -18.92
CA THR A 342 21.52 -15.04 -18.43
C THR A 342 20.14 -15.72 -18.42
N VAL A 343 19.83 -16.50 -19.48
CA VAL A 343 18.56 -17.24 -19.54
C VAL A 343 18.52 -18.37 -18.52
N GLY A 344 19.63 -19.09 -18.32
CA GLY A 344 19.72 -20.09 -17.25
C GLY A 344 19.56 -19.48 -15.86
N ALA A 345 20.23 -18.36 -15.58
CA ALA A 345 20.11 -17.67 -14.30
C ALA A 345 18.67 -17.22 -14.05
N PHE A 346 18.00 -16.65 -15.05
CA PHE A 346 16.58 -16.28 -14.96
C PHE A 346 15.69 -17.49 -14.69
N THR A 347 15.93 -18.62 -15.37
CA THR A 347 15.18 -19.86 -15.15
C THR A 347 15.34 -20.37 -13.71
N GLY A 348 16.57 -20.34 -13.18
CA GLY A 348 16.85 -20.70 -11.79
C GLY A 348 16.12 -19.80 -10.80
N VAL A 349 16.05 -18.49 -11.04
CA VAL A 349 15.32 -17.54 -10.19
C VAL A 349 13.82 -17.84 -10.20
N VAL A 350 13.23 -18.07 -11.39
CA VAL A 350 11.80 -18.41 -11.53
C VAL A 350 11.46 -19.72 -10.81
N TRP A 351 12.32 -20.74 -10.96
CA TRP A 351 12.19 -22.00 -10.23
C TRP A 351 12.23 -21.79 -8.72
N ASN A 352 13.28 -21.10 -8.24
CA ASN A 352 13.49 -20.87 -6.81
C ASN A 352 12.31 -20.11 -6.18
N TYR A 353 11.81 -19.07 -6.86
CA TYR A 353 10.63 -18.34 -6.42
C TYR A 353 9.40 -19.25 -6.33
N THR A 354 9.12 -20.01 -7.39
CA THR A 354 7.94 -20.86 -7.50
C THR A 354 7.94 -21.94 -6.42
N MET A 355 9.06 -22.64 -6.26
CA MET A 355 9.23 -23.69 -5.25
C MET A 355 9.20 -23.11 -3.83
N SER A 356 9.82 -21.95 -3.60
CA SER A 356 9.76 -21.27 -2.31
C SER A 356 8.32 -20.93 -1.93
N ARG A 357 7.54 -20.38 -2.86
CA ARG A 357 6.14 -20.02 -2.65
C ARG A 357 5.25 -21.23 -2.42
N LEU A 358 5.44 -22.32 -3.16
CA LEU A 358 4.57 -23.51 -3.08
C LEU A 358 4.89 -24.42 -1.89
N PHE A 359 6.18 -24.54 -1.52
CA PHE A 359 6.63 -25.54 -0.54
C PHE A 359 7.14 -24.95 0.76
N ALA A 360 7.96 -23.90 0.70
CA ALA A 360 8.59 -23.31 1.89
C ALA A 360 7.63 -22.38 2.64
N TRP A 361 6.98 -21.45 1.93
CA TRP A 361 6.00 -20.51 2.47
C TRP A 361 4.58 -20.81 1.97
N LYS A 362 4.12 -22.03 2.23
CA LYS A 362 2.74 -22.42 1.93
C LYS A 362 1.78 -21.68 2.87
N ALA A 363 0.86 -20.91 2.29
CA ALA A 363 -0.19 -20.17 3.00
C ALA A 363 -1.14 -21.11 3.73
#